data_AF-A0AAU9XYH2-F1
#
_entry.id   AF-A0AAU9XYH2-F1
#
_cell.length_a   1.000
_cell.length_b   1.000
_cell.length_c   1.000
_cell.angle_alpha   90.00
_cell.angle_beta   90.00
_cell.angle_gamma   90.00
#
_symmetry.space_group_name_H-M   'P 1'
#
loop_
_entity.id
_entity.type
_entity.pdbx_description
1 polymer ?
#
loop_
_entity_poly.entity_id
_entity_poly.type
_entity_poly.pdbx_seq_one_letter_code
_entity_poly.pdbx_strand_id
1 'polypeptide(L)'
;LSFQTIPCTAVRTGMVRSTEGQKFLSLCLNNQWKPYYPLGSPVKGCYNNRIPGLIGHWRMNEQTGDEVADDSGYENHGSADVPVPKLSKFTCGRHFDSSGLISVPNSPVLNLGVSSFTVTGWIKILDVTYPLTTFAVQKGYGCYFPPDRPGAKAGWEIGHGYNAKGLDVCIRDKKFRMTRKNIEFDDDFQQHHLLDQWVHYAVVFDRQQQKKVFLYINGKKQSKYLDISAVQGSVDNTRPLIFGYLYGWKTKGTLDEYRVYNKALDDFETMLYLCLNNQWKPYYPLGSPVQGCYNNRIPGLIGHWRMNEQTGDEVADDSGYENHGSAAVPVPKLSKFTRGRHFDSSGLISVPNSPVLNLGVSSFTVTGWIKILDVTYPLTTFAVQKGYGCYFAPDRPGAKAGWEIGHGYNAKGLDVCIRDKEFRMTRKNIEFDDDFQQHHLLDQWVHYAVVFDRQQQKKVFLYINGKKQSKYLDISAVQGSVDNTRPLIFGYLYGWKTKGTLDEYRVYNKALDDFEVGTIFKNHLV
;
A
#
# COMPACT_ATOMS: atom_id res chain seq x y z
N LEU A 1 18.35 16.46 7.82
CA LEU A 1 19.37 15.56 8.40
C LEU A 1 20.65 16.36 8.54
N SER A 2 21.00 16.82 9.74
CA SER A 2 22.39 17.19 9.99
C SER A 2 23.15 15.88 10.08
N PHE A 3 24.16 15.70 9.23
CA PHE A 3 25.08 14.57 9.28
C PHE A 3 26.03 14.79 10.46
N GLN A 4 25.52 14.68 11.69
CA GLN A 4 26.41 14.65 12.84
C GLN A 4 27.07 13.28 12.92
N THR A 5 28.39 13.28 12.82
CA THR A 5 29.29 12.15 13.01
C THR A 5 29.36 11.80 14.51
N ILE A 6 28.26 11.33 15.06
CA ILE A 6 28.18 10.99 16.47
C ILE A 6 28.94 9.66 16.73
N PRO A 7 29.90 9.62 17.67
CA PRO A 7 30.70 8.43 17.94
C PRO A 7 29.89 7.33 18.64
N CYS A 8 30.24 6.06 18.35
CA CYS A 8 29.68 4.88 19.00
C CYS A 8 30.31 4.69 20.38
N THR A 9 29.48 4.65 21.43
CA THR A 9 29.91 4.52 22.83
C THR A 9 29.07 3.45 23.54
N ALA A 10 29.50 2.98 24.71
CA ALA A 10 28.88 1.88 25.43
C ALA A 10 27.45 2.22 25.85
N VAL A 11 27.23 3.49 26.17
CA VAL A 11 25.94 4.11 26.49
C VAL A 11 25.01 4.29 25.27
N ARG A 12 25.49 4.00 24.06
CA ARG A 12 24.82 4.23 22.77
C ARG A 12 24.72 2.95 21.92
N THR A 13 24.81 1.78 22.56
CA THR A 13 24.61 0.48 21.93
C THR A 13 23.22 0.41 21.30
N GLY A 14 23.11 -0.04 20.04
CA GLY A 14 21.84 -0.11 19.30
C GLY A 14 21.56 1.06 18.35
N MET A 15 22.40 2.11 18.34
CA MET A 15 22.31 3.16 17.31
C MET A 15 22.60 2.59 15.91
N VAL A 16 21.82 3.04 14.93
CA VAL A 16 21.98 2.68 13.51
C VAL A 16 22.44 3.91 12.73
N ARG A 17 23.49 3.76 11.92
CA ARG A 17 23.91 4.78 10.96
C ARG A 17 23.87 4.29 9.53
N SER A 18 23.60 5.20 8.61
CA SER A 18 23.89 5.05 7.19
C SER A 18 25.27 5.66 6.92
N THR A 19 26.16 4.95 6.25
CA THR A 19 27.47 5.50 5.84
C THR A 19 27.40 6.01 4.41
N GLU A 20 27.91 7.22 4.17
CA GLU A 20 27.98 7.80 2.83
C GLU A 20 28.67 6.85 1.84
N GLY A 21 28.06 6.66 0.67
CA GLY A 21 28.62 5.89 -0.43
C GLY A 21 28.33 4.38 -0.41
N GLN A 22 27.67 3.83 0.61
CA GLN A 22 27.27 2.42 0.61
C GLN A 22 25.84 2.21 1.15
N LYS A 23 25.06 1.38 0.46
CA LYS A 23 23.64 1.03 0.74
C LYS A 23 23.42 0.22 2.03
N PHE A 24 24.34 0.26 2.99
CA PHE A 24 24.33 -0.62 4.15
C PHE A 24 24.23 0.16 5.47
N LEU A 25 23.57 -0.45 6.45
CA LEU A 25 23.44 0.07 7.80
C LEU A 25 24.58 -0.47 8.67
N SER A 26 25.03 0.33 9.65
CA SER A 26 25.94 -0.13 10.70
C SER A 26 25.29 0.05 12.07
N LEU A 27 25.45 -0.94 12.94
CA LEU A 27 24.94 -0.93 14.32
C LEU A 27 26.09 -0.63 15.28
N CYS A 28 25.86 0.26 16.24
CA CYS A 28 26.79 0.51 17.34
C CYS A 28 26.72 -0.64 18.35
N LEU A 29 27.80 -1.42 18.47
CA LEU A 29 27.95 -2.54 19.40
C LEU A 29 29.33 -2.44 20.09
N ASN A 30 29.35 -2.40 21.42
CA ASN A 30 30.57 -2.41 22.24
C ASN A 30 31.62 -1.35 21.81
N ASN A 31 31.22 -0.08 21.75
CA ASN A 31 32.06 1.06 21.30
C ASN A 31 32.53 0.99 19.84
N GLN A 32 32.01 0.07 19.02
CA GLN A 32 32.40 -0.07 17.62
C GLN A 32 31.18 -0.07 16.70
N TRP A 33 31.32 0.59 15.55
CA TRP A 33 30.36 0.48 14.47
C TRP A 33 30.59 -0.82 13.72
N LYS A 34 29.65 -1.77 13.82
CA LYS A 34 29.71 -3.04 13.11
C LYS A 34 28.77 -3.00 11.90
N PRO A 35 29.22 -3.44 10.71
CA PRO A 35 28.35 -3.65 9.57
C PRO A 35 27.18 -4.57 9.96
N TYR A 36 25.95 -4.16 9.66
CA TYR A 36 24.76 -4.96 9.94
C TYR A 36 24.41 -5.80 8.71
N TYR A 37 24.77 -7.09 8.79
CA TYR A 37 24.30 -8.12 7.87
C TYR A 37 23.35 -9.02 8.66
N PRO A 38 22.03 -9.05 8.37
CA PRO A 38 21.14 -10.01 9.01
C PRO A 38 21.58 -11.42 8.60
N LEU A 39 22.28 -12.11 9.52
CA LEU A 39 22.76 -13.47 9.31
C LEU A 39 21.57 -14.44 9.43
N GLY A 40 21.21 -15.06 8.31
CA GLY A 40 20.12 -16.03 8.25
C GLY A 40 19.75 -16.53 6.84
N SER A 41 20.76 -16.86 6.02
CA SER A 41 20.72 -17.66 4.77
C SER A 41 20.17 -17.06 3.45
N PRO A 42 20.69 -17.54 2.30
CA PRO A 42 20.79 -16.82 1.04
C PRO A 42 19.61 -17.12 0.11
N VAL A 43 18.81 -16.11 -0.23
CA VAL A 43 17.85 -16.22 -1.33
C VAL A 43 17.95 -14.96 -2.20
N LYS A 44 18.21 -15.15 -3.50
CA LYS A 44 17.97 -14.16 -4.57
C LYS A 44 16.52 -13.70 -4.48
N GLY A 45 16.27 -12.52 -3.94
CA GLY A 45 14.93 -11.95 -3.88
C GLY A 45 14.89 -10.68 -3.06
N CYS A 46 14.75 -9.53 -3.75
CA CYS A 46 14.63 -8.22 -3.15
C CYS A 46 13.43 -8.15 -2.17
N TYR A 47 13.72 -7.83 -0.91
CA TYR A 47 12.86 -7.20 0.11
C TYR A 47 11.39 -7.66 0.15
N ASN A 48 11.11 -8.72 0.91
CA ASN A 48 9.76 -9.04 1.38
C ASN A 48 9.48 -8.22 2.65
N ASN A 49 8.87 -7.04 2.52
CA ASN A 49 8.57 -6.14 3.65
C ASN A 49 7.15 -6.36 4.24
N ARG A 50 6.63 -7.60 4.26
CA ARG A 50 5.44 -7.90 5.07
C ARG A 50 5.86 -8.34 6.47
N ILE A 51 5.33 -7.64 7.48
CA ILE A 51 5.17 -8.22 8.81
C ILE A 51 3.81 -8.94 8.82
N PRO A 52 3.77 -10.25 9.11
CA PRO A 52 2.53 -11.02 9.16
C PRO A 52 1.46 -10.35 10.04
N GLY A 53 0.20 -10.52 9.69
CA GLY A 53 -0.92 -10.16 10.57
C GLY A 53 -1.50 -8.75 10.42
N LEU A 54 -1.12 -7.97 9.40
CA LEU A 54 -1.81 -6.71 9.07
C LEU A 54 -3.26 -7.01 8.65
N ILE A 55 -4.23 -6.43 9.36
CA ILE A 55 -5.68 -6.63 9.16
C ILE A 55 -6.46 -5.32 8.93
N GLY A 56 -5.78 -4.19 8.96
CA GLY A 56 -6.33 -2.88 8.61
C GLY A 56 -5.19 -1.90 8.37
N HIS A 57 -5.26 -1.12 7.28
CA HIS A 57 -4.28 -0.10 6.92
C HIS A 57 -4.97 1.09 6.26
N TRP A 58 -5.21 2.14 7.03
CA TRP A 58 -5.79 3.38 6.54
C TRP A 58 -4.69 4.40 6.31
N ARG A 59 -4.29 4.53 5.04
CA ARG A 59 -3.30 5.54 4.62
C ARG A 59 -3.86 6.96 4.74
N MET A 60 -5.18 7.13 4.54
CA MET A 60 -5.86 8.42 4.59
C MET A 60 -5.40 9.38 3.48
N ASN A 61 -5.11 8.81 2.30
CA ASN A 61 -4.49 9.51 1.18
C ASN A 61 -5.50 10.10 0.18
N GLU A 62 -6.79 9.91 0.40
CA GLU A 62 -7.84 10.43 -0.46
C GLU A 62 -7.83 11.97 -0.41
N GLN A 63 -8.05 12.59 -1.57
CA GLN A 63 -7.90 14.04 -1.74
C GLN A 63 -9.18 14.82 -1.46
N THR A 64 -10.32 14.15 -1.57
CA THR A 64 -11.66 14.73 -1.43
C THR A 64 -12.61 13.71 -0.86
N GLY A 65 -13.74 14.18 -0.33
CA GLY A 65 -14.80 13.33 0.16
C GLY A 65 -14.48 12.68 1.50
N ASP A 66 -15.37 11.78 1.89
CA ASP A 66 -15.45 11.26 3.25
C ASP A 66 -14.92 9.83 3.36
N GLU A 67 -14.58 9.16 2.26
CA GLU A 67 -14.07 7.80 2.28
C GLU A 67 -12.69 7.73 2.95
N VAL A 68 -12.40 6.65 3.69
CA VAL A 68 -11.07 6.34 4.22
C VAL A 68 -10.75 4.89 3.90
N ALA A 69 -10.00 4.63 2.84
CA ALA A 69 -9.81 3.29 2.31
C ALA A 69 -8.89 2.41 3.18
N ASP A 70 -9.17 1.10 3.21
CA ASP A 70 -8.33 0.08 3.86
C ASP A 70 -7.44 -0.64 2.85
N ASP A 71 -6.13 -0.40 2.93
CA ASP A 71 -5.12 -0.97 2.04
C ASP A 71 -4.56 -2.32 2.51
N SER A 72 -5.15 -2.91 3.55
CA SER A 72 -4.69 -4.21 4.09
C SER A 72 -5.12 -5.42 3.25
N GLY A 73 -6.03 -5.23 2.29
CA GLY A 73 -6.64 -6.28 1.49
C GLY A 73 -7.79 -7.01 2.19
N TYR A 74 -8.38 -6.39 3.21
CA TYR A 74 -9.58 -6.84 3.92
C TYR A 74 -10.79 -5.90 3.72
N GLU A 75 -10.63 -4.83 2.94
CA GLU A 75 -11.70 -3.88 2.60
C GLU A 75 -12.47 -3.34 3.81
N ASN A 76 -11.81 -3.13 4.95
CA ASN A 76 -12.42 -2.47 6.11
C ASN A 76 -12.41 -0.94 5.93
N HIS A 77 -13.01 -0.44 4.85
CA HIS A 77 -13.10 0.99 4.57
C HIS A 77 -13.81 1.72 5.71
N GLY A 78 -13.32 2.91 6.03
CA GLY A 78 -13.97 3.84 6.93
C GLY A 78 -14.63 4.99 6.20
N SER A 79 -15.35 5.79 6.96
CA SER A 79 -15.86 7.09 6.53
C SER A 79 -15.55 8.14 7.59
N ALA A 80 -15.03 9.28 7.15
CA ALA A 80 -14.80 10.48 7.94
C ALA A 80 -16.09 11.30 8.02
N ASP A 81 -16.50 11.64 9.23
CA ASP A 81 -17.59 12.60 9.49
C ASP A 81 -16.97 13.86 10.12
N VAL A 82 -16.81 14.90 9.29
CA VAL A 82 -16.14 16.20 9.54
C VAL A 82 -14.63 16.29 9.22
N PRO A 83 -13.73 15.33 9.55
CA PRO A 83 -12.31 15.46 9.22
C PRO A 83 -12.08 15.53 7.71
N VAL A 84 -11.28 16.50 7.30
CA VAL A 84 -11.03 16.75 5.87
C VAL A 84 -9.64 16.26 5.44
N PRO A 85 -9.48 15.85 4.17
CA PRO A 85 -8.17 15.66 3.58
C PRO A 85 -7.25 16.88 3.77
N LYS A 86 -6.03 16.68 4.27
CA LYS A 86 -5.01 17.73 4.39
C LYS A 86 -3.62 17.16 4.18
N LEU A 87 -2.67 17.99 3.72
CA LEU A 87 -1.26 17.63 3.62
C LEU A 87 -0.75 17.07 4.96
N SER A 88 -0.02 15.96 4.87
CA SER A 88 0.29 15.13 6.02
C SER A 88 1.74 14.64 6.05
N LYS A 89 2.08 13.65 6.91
CA LYS A 89 3.44 13.12 7.09
C LYS A 89 4.01 12.63 5.78
N PHE A 90 3.17 11.93 5.02
CA PHE A 90 3.54 11.38 3.73
C PHE A 90 2.89 12.22 2.62
N THR A 91 1.66 11.91 2.21
CA THR A 91 0.92 12.69 1.20
C THR A 91 -0.19 13.48 1.87
N CYS A 92 -1.32 12.81 2.09
CA CYS A 92 -2.50 13.36 2.74
C CYS A 92 -2.75 12.57 4.01
N GLY A 93 -3.58 13.15 4.85
CA GLY A 93 -4.09 12.52 6.05
C GLY A 93 -5.47 13.09 6.31
N ARG A 94 -6.06 12.71 7.44
CA ARG A 94 -7.33 13.29 7.89
C ARG A 94 -7.08 14.32 8.97
N HIS A 95 -7.41 15.57 8.67
CA HIS A 95 -7.27 16.68 9.58
C HIS A 95 -8.57 16.91 10.36
N PHE A 96 -8.43 16.92 11.67
CA PHE A 96 -9.48 17.19 12.63
C PHE A 96 -9.29 18.59 13.19
N ASP A 97 -10.32 19.42 13.09
CA ASP A 97 -10.39 20.70 13.79
C ASP A 97 -11.32 20.58 15.00
N SER A 98 -10.86 19.86 16.02
CA SER A 98 -11.55 19.72 17.30
C SER A 98 -12.98 19.18 17.18
N SER A 99 -13.26 18.37 16.16
CA SER A 99 -14.58 17.80 15.90
C SER A 99 -14.49 16.61 14.94
N GLY A 100 -15.56 15.81 14.91
CA GLY A 100 -15.69 14.68 14.00
C GLY A 100 -15.00 13.40 14.42
N LEU A 101 -15.13 12.38 13.57
CA LEU A 101 -14.55 11.05 13.75
C LEU A 101 -14.30 10.39 12.40
N ILE A 102 -13.46 9.35 12.39
CA ILE A 102 -13.46 8.37 11.30
C ILE A 102 -14.07 7.09 11.87
N SER A 103 -15.04 6.51 11.17
CA SER A 103 -15.72 5.28 11.55
C SER A 103 -15.51 4.19 10.51
N VAL A 104 -14.92 3.09 10.96
CA VAL A 104 -14.80 1.84 10.20
C VAL A 104 -15.87 0.87 10.71
N PRO A 105 -16.80 0.40 9.85
CA PRO A 105 -17.82 -0.57 10.23
C PRO A 105 -17.23 -1.82 10.89
N ASN A 106 -18.02 -2.46 11.74
CA ASN A 106 -17.57 -3.69 12.38
C ASN A 106 -17.38 -4.81 11.34
N SER A 107 -16.23 -5.48 11.42
CA SER A 107 -15.89 -6.64 10.59
C SER A 107 -15.39 -7.79 11.47
N PRO A 108 -15.63 -9.07 11.10
CA PRO A 108 -15.10 -10.22 11.83
C PRO A 108 -13.58 -10.17 12.03
N VAL A 109 -12.81 -9.63 11.07
CA VAL A 109 -11.34 -9.58 11.20
C VAL A 109 -10.86 -8.55 12.22
N LEU A 110 -11.67 -7.54 12.53
CA LEU A 110 -11.43 -6.54 13.58
C LEU A 110 -11.91 -7.03 14.97
N ASN A 111 -12.49 -8.24 15.05
CA ASN A 111 -12.88 -8.89 16.30
C ASN A 111 -11.77 -9.85 16.74
N LEU A 112 -10.90 -9.31 17.60
CA LEU A 112 -9.60 -9.88 17.96
C LEU A 112 -9.67 -11.01 19.01
N GLY A 113 -10.86 -11.31 19.53
CA GLY A 113 -11.13 -12.41 20.42
C GLY A 113 -10.25 -12.39 21.67
N VAL A 114 -9.45 -13.44 21.84
CA VAL A 114 -8.45 -13.60 22.91
C VAL A 114 -7.02 -13.34 22.43
N SER A 115 -6.84 -13.04 21.14
CA SER A 115 -5.54 -12.91 20.49
C SER A 115 -4.82 -11.62 20.88
N SER A 116 -3.50 -11.64 20.76
CA SER A 116 -2.67 -10.43 20.83
C SER A 116 -2.86 -9.58 19.58
N PHE A 117 -2.68 -8.27 19.69
CA PHE A 117 -2.86 -7.34 18.57
C PHE A 117 -2.04 -6.07 18.75
N THR A 118 -1.88 -5.30 17.68
CA THR A 118 -1.13 -4.03 17.71
C THR A 118 -1.87 -2.96 16.93
N VAL A 119 -1.90 -1.74 17.46
CA VAL A 119 -2.47 -0.55 16.79
C VAL A 119 -1.34 0.46 16.60
N THR A 120 -1.13 0.94 15.38
CA THR A 120 -0.10 1.93 15.07
C THR A 120 -0.64 3.06 14.22
N GLY A 121 0.05 4.20 14.19
CA GLY A 121 -0.31 5.31 13.31
C GLY A 121 0.58 6.52 13.51
N TRP A 122 0.64 7.37 12.49
CA TRP A 122 1.27 8.68 12.57
C TRP A 122 0.21 9.73 12.92
N ILE A 123 0.56 10.61 13.85
CA ILE A 123 -0.30 11.72 14.24
C ILE A 123 0.52 12.98 14.45
N LYS A 124 -0.04 14.12 14.03
CA LYS A 124 0.45 15.45 14.38
C LYS A 124 -0.63 16.16 15.20
N ILE A 125 -0.41 16.25 16.51
CA ILE A 125 -1.34 16.94 17.43
C ILE A 125 -0.96 18.42 17.52
N LEU A 126 -1.94 19.31 17.40
CA LEU A 126 -1.76 20.75 17.43
C LEU A 126 -2.16 21.37 18.78
N ASP A 127 -3.14 20.77 19.45
CA ASP A 127 -3.67 21.28 20.71
C ASP A 127 -4.22 20.12 21.55
N VAL A 128 -4.09 20.26 22.86
CA VAL A 128 -4.49 19.29 23.89
C VAL A 128 -5.27 19.96 25.03
N THR A 129 -5.64 21.24 24.85
CA THR A 129 -6.49 21.97 25.79
C THR A 129 -7.82 21.26 25.94
N TYR A 130 -8.28 21.07 27.18
CA TYR A 130 -9.54 20.38 27.45
C TYR A 130 -10.69 20.93 26.57
N PRO A 131 -11.51 20.07 25.91
CA PRO A 131 -11.57 18.60 26.00
C PRO A 131 -10.85 17.90 24.83
N LEU A 132 -9.61 18.26 24.51
CA LEU A 132 -8.85 17.62 23.43
C LEU A 132 -8.03 16.41 23.90
N THR A 133 -7.65 15.56 22.94
CA THR A 133 -6.90 14.33 23.18
C THR A 133 -5.82 14.10 22.12
N THR A 134 -5.10 12.97 22.21
CA THR A 134 -4.00 12.57 21.35
C THR A 134 -4.32 11.36 20.47
N PHE A 135 -3.72 10.20 20.72
CA PHE A 135 -3.83 9.01 19.89
C PHE A 135 -5.14 8.27 20.16
N ALA A 136 -6.24 8.91 19.78
CA ALA A 136 -7.62 8.51 20.04
C ALA A 136 -8.07 7.38 19.12
N VAL A 137 -8.17 6.16 19.65
CA VAL A 137 -8.67 4.98 18.94
C VAL A 137 -9.55 4.14 19.84
N GLN A 138 -10.74 3.71 19.38
CA GLN A 138 -11.61 2.81 20.15
C GLN A 138 -12.24 1.71 19.28
N LYS A 139 -12.29 0.51 19.83
CA LYS A 139 -13.12 -0.61 19.35
C LYS A 139 -13.75 -1.27 20.58
N GLY A 140 -14.75 -0.60 21.14
CA GLY A 140 -15.32 -0.90 22.44
C GLY A 140 -16.14 0.28 22.92
N TYR A 141 -16.64 0.19 24.15
CA TYR A 141 -17.26 1.33 24.81
C TYR A 141 -17.41 1.06 26.31
N GLY A 142 -16.97 1.97 27.15
CA GLY A 142 -17.43 2.16 28.51
C GLY A 142 -16.30 2.02 29.51
N CYS A 143 -15.04 2.14 29.09
CA CYS A 143 -13.90 2.06 30.01
C CYS A 143 -13.92 3.13 31.12
N TYR A 144 -14.67 4.21 30.92
CA TYR A 144 -14.85 5.31 31.88
C TYR A 144 -16.17 5.26 32.63
N PHE A 145 -16.98 4.24 32.36
CA PHE A 145 -18.26 4.10 33.02
C PHE A 145 -18.03 3.65 34.45
N PRO A 146 -18.70 4.27 35.44
CA PRO A 146 -18.71 3.71 36.77
C PRO A 146 -19.34 2.31 36.71
N PRO A 147 -18.98 1.40 37.65
CA PRO A 147 -19.34 -0.02 37.57
C PRO A 147 -20.83 -0.31 37.39
N ASP A 148 -21.67 0.60 37.87
CA ASP A 148 -23.14 0.56 37.87
C ASP A 148 -23.78 1.16 36.60
N ARG A 149 -23.03 1.89 35.77
CA ARG A 149 -23.59 2.51 34.56
C ARG A 149 -23.80 1.47 33.45
N PRO A 150 -25.05 1.25 33.01
CA PRO A 150 -25.35 0.28 31.95
C PRO A 150 -24.82 0.75 30.59
N GLY A 151 -24.60 -0.22 29.69
CA GLY A 151 -24.27 0.04 28.28
C GLY A 151 -22.81 -0.17 27.88
N ALA A 152 -21.93 -0.48 28.83
CA ALA A 152 -20.55 -0.84 28.50
C ALA A 152 -20.46 -2.13 27.68
N LYS A 153 -19.47 -2.19 26.78
CA LYS A 153 -19.19 -3.25 25.82
C LYS A 153 -17.73 -3.67 25.98
N ALA A 154 -17.48 -4.96 25.78
CA ALA A 154 -16.12 -5.49 25.66
C ALA A 154 -15.37 -4.76 24.52
N GLY A 155 -14.05 -4.69 24.62
CA GLY A 155 -13.22 -3.99 23.64
C GLY A 155 -12.01 -3.33 24.26
N TRP A 156 -11.49 -2.34 23.54
CA TRP A 156 -10.30 -1.57 23.93
C TRP A 156 -10.43 -0.12 23.49
N GLU A 157 -9.78 0.76 24.24
CA GLU A 157 -9.80 2.21 24.08
C GLU A 157 -8.39 2.75 24.35
N ILE A 158 -7.91 3.65 23.48
CA ILE A 158 -6.56 4.26 23.54
C ILE A 158 -6.73 5.77 23.41
N GLY A 159 -5.96 6.52 24.21
CA GLY A 159 -5.88 7.97 24.10
C GLY A 159 -7.18 8.65 24.51
N HIS A 160 -7.78 8.22 25.62
CA HIS A 160 -8.93 8.90 26.18
C HIS A 160 -8.50 10.04 27.11
N GLY A 161 -8.76 11.27 26.67
CA GLY A 161 -8.37 12.48 27.39
C GLY A 161 -6.88 12.77 27.34
N TYR A 162 -6.54 14.05 27.37
CA TYR A 162 -5.15 14.47 27.47
C TYR A 162 -4.56 14.13 28.85
N ASN A 163 -3.38 13.52 28.84
CA ASN A 163 -2.54 13.38 30.01
C ASN A 163 -1.11 13.82 29.66
N ALA A 164 -0.64 14.87 30.33
CA ALA A 164 0.68 15.45 30.03
C ALA A 164 1.84 14.45 30.14
N LYS A 165 1.68 13.41 30.96
CA LYS A 165 2.71 12.41 31.27
C LYS A 165 2.52 11.07 30.60
N GLY A 166 1.44 10.83 29.85
CA GLY A 166 1.20 9.50 29.31
C GLY A 166 0.06 9.36 28.32
N LEU A 167 -0.26 8.11 28.02
CA LEU A 167 -1.39 7.71 27.17
C LEU A 167 -2.31 6.80 27.97
N ASP A 168 -3.59 7.18 28.10
CA ASP A 168 -4.58 6.36 28.76
C ASP A 168 -5.01 5.19 27.86
N VAL A 169 -4.87 3.97 28.37
CA VAL A 169 -5.19 2.74 27.65
C VAL A 169 -6.08 1.87 28.53
N CYS A 170 -7.13 1.33 27.92
CA CYS A 170 -8.06 0.41 28.57
C CYS A 170 -8.37 -0.81 27.70
N ILE A 171 -8.60 -1.94 28.35
CA ILE A 171 -9.15 -3.15 27.74
C ILE A 171 -10.16 -3.82 28.67
N ARG A 172 -11.25 -4.34 28.08
CA ARG A 172 -12.35 -5.01 28.80
C ARG A 172 -12.80 -6.25 28.03
N ASP A 173 -13.00 -7.35 28.74
CA ASP A 173 -13.58 -8.55 28.14
C ASP A 173 -15.10 -8.68 28.33
N LYS A 174 -15.71 -9.69 27.68
CA LYS A 174 -17.14 -10.00 27.78
C LYS A 174 -17.60 -10.42 29.18
N LYS A 175 -16.69 -10.76 30.09
CA LYS A 175 -16.99 -11.03 31.51
C LYS A 175 -16.84 -9.77 32.38
N PHE A 176 -16.72 -8.59 31.75
CA PHE A 176 -16.54 -7.30 32.40
C PHE A 176 -15.26 -7.18 33.23
N ARG A 177 -14.29 -8.09 33.06
CA ARG A 177 -12.95 -7.91 33.61
C ARG A 177 -12.27 -6.81 32.81
N MET A 178 -11.81 -5.79 33.50
CA MET A 178 -11.28 -4.58 32.88
C MET A 178 -9.98 -4.16 33.55
N THR A 179 -9.08 -3.61 32.76
CA THR A 179 -7.89 -2.94 33.26
C THR A 179 -7.66 -1.68 32.46
N ARG A 180 -7.25 -0.61 33.15
CA ARG A 180 -7.02 0.70 32.59
C ARG A 180 -5.85 1.35 33.31
N LYS A 181 -5.01 2.07 32.57
CA LYS A 181 -3.91 2.83 33.14
C LYS A 181 -3.44 3.91 32.16
N ASN A 182 -2.97 5.02 32.71
CA ASN A 182 -2.11 5.94 31.98
C ASN A 182 -0.71 5.33 31.88
N ILE A 183 -0.33 4.86 30.69
CA ILE A 183 1.04 4.39 30.44
C ILE A 183 1.92 5.63 30.35
N GLU A 184 2.76 5.84 31.38
CA GLU A 184 3.62 7.02 31.46
C GLU A 184 4.72 6.96 30.39
N PHE A 185 5.00 8.12 29.81
CA PHE A 185 6.07 8.30 28.84
C PHE A 185 7.40 8.45 29.57
N ASP A 186 8.48 8.00 28.92
CA ASP A 186 9.83 8.33 29.36
C ASP A 186 10.05 9.85 29.24
N ASP A 187 11.00 10.40 30.00
CA ASP A 187 11.21 11.86 30.11
C ASP A 187 11.45 12.55 28.74
N ASP A 188 12.11 11.87 27.80
CA ASP A 188 12.39 12.40 26.45
C ASP A 188 11.12 12.52 25.57
N PHE A 189 9.98 11.94 25.98
CA PHE A 189 8.77 11.79 25.15
C PHE A 189 7.53 12.44 25.78
N GLN A 190 7.67 13.25 26.82
CA GLN A 190 6.53 13.94 27.45
C GLN A 190 5.71 14.74 26.41
N GLN A 191 4.38 14.77 26.56
CA GLN A 191 3.48 15.21 25.48
C GLN A 191 3.74 16.63 24.96
N HIS A 192 4.15 17.55 25.83
CA HIS A 192 4.43 18.93 25.43
C HIS A 192 5.62 19.04 24.46
N HIS A 193 6.55 18.09 24.46
CA HIS A 193 7.64 18.01 23.48
C HIS A 193 7.19 17.47 22.12
N LEU A 194 6.01 16.85 22.06
CA LEU A 194 5.47 16.15 20.90
C LEU A 194 4.44 16.96 20.11
N LEU A 195 3.99 18.11 20.63
CA LEU A 195 3.05 19.01 19.96
C LEU A 195 3.67 19.61 18.70
N ASP A 196 2.84 19.81 17.69
CA ASP A 196 3.19 20.32 16.35
C ASP A 196 4.27 19.49 15.61
N GLN A 197 4.52 18.27 16.08
CA GLN A 197 5.44 17.32 15.46
C GLN A 197 4.70 16.07 15.00
N TRP A 198 5.22 15.43 13.95
CA TRP A 198 4.76 14.11 13.55
C TRP A 198 5.32 13.06 14.49
N VAL A 199 4.41 12.34 15.14
CA VAL A 199 4.74 11.29 16.10
C VAL A 199 4.10 9.99 15.65
N HIS A 200 4.87 8.91 15.69
CA HIS A 200 4.34 7.58 15.47
C HIS A 200 4.11 6.89 16.81
N TYR A 201 2.89 6.44 17.03
CA TYR A 201 2.53 5.60 18.16
C TYR A 201 2.39 4.15 17.70
N ALA A 202 2.87 3.22 18.53
CA ALA A 202 2.49 1.81 18.43
C ALA A 202 2.09 1.29 19.82
N VAL A 203 0.87 0.75 19.93
CA VAL A 203 0.31 0.19 21.16
C VAL A 203 0.14 -1.32 20.95
N VAL A 204 0.97 -2.10 21.63
CA VAL A 204 1.09 -3.55 21.45
C VAL A 204 0.39 -4.24 22.61
N PHE A 205 -0.77 -4.85 22.36
CA PHE A 205 -1.52 -5.66 23.31
C PHE A 205 -1.02 -7.12 23.24
N ASP A 206 0.01 -7.45 24.01
CA ASP A 206 0.50 -8.81 24.15
C ASP A 206 -0.35 -9.57 25.18
N ARG A 207 -1.43 -10.15 24.67
CA ARG A 207 -2.44 -10.87 25.46
C ARG A 207 -2.11 -12.33 25.65
N GLN A 208 -1.10 -12.87 24.98
CA GLN A 208 -0.81 -14.29 24.99
C GLN A 208 0.47 -14.61 25.73
N GLN A 209 1.56 -13.89 25.46
CA GLN A 209 2.87 -14.19 26.02
C GLN A 209 3.08 -13.44 27.33
N GLN A 210 3.09 -12.10 27.28
CA GLN A 210 3.48 -11.29 28.44
C GLN A 210 2.30 -10.78 29.27
N LYS A 211 1.08 -10.84 28.75
CA LYS A 211 -0.14 -10.30 29.39
C LYS A 211 0.02 -8.81 29.73
N LYS A 212 0.62 -8.05 28.82
CA LYS A 212 0.94 -6.62 28.97
C LYS A 212 0.55 -5.82 27.73
N VAL A 213 0.31 -4.53 27.91
CA VAL A 213 0.29 -3.56 26.82
C VAL A 213 1.57 -2.73 26.86
N PHE A 214 2.31 -2.73 25.76
CA PHE A 214 3.49 -1.90 25.55
C PHE A 214 3.17 -0.71 24.68
N LEU A 215 3.89 0.38 24.91
CA LEU A 215 3.80 1.60 24.12
C LEU A 215 5.15 1.91 23.50
N TYR A 216 5.16 2.26 22.21
CA TYR A 216 6.32 2.77 21.50
C TYR A 216 5.98 4.14 20.93
N ILE A 217 6.92 5.07 21.09
CA ILE A 217 6.83 6.43 20.55
C ILE A 217 8.05 6.63 19.67
N ASN A 218 7.82 6.93 18.39
CA ASN A 218 8.86 7.04 17.37
C ASN A 218 9.84 5.85 17.37
N GLY A 219 9.35 4.67 17.74
CA GLY A 219 10.08 3.40 17.73
C GLY A 219 10.80 3.08 19.01
N LYS A 220 10.89 4.02 19.95
CA LYS A 220 11.40 3.75 21.29
C LYS A 220 10.28 3.17 22.15
N LYS A 221 10.49 1.95 22.62
CA LYS A 221 9.67 1.33 23.67
C LYS A 221 9.74 2.15 24.94
N GLN A 222 8.60 2.51 25.50
CA GLN A 222 8.52 3.22 26.78
C GLN A 222 8.79 2.26 27.95
N SER A 223 9.36 2.76 29.04
CA SER A 223 9.72 1.94 30.20
C SER A 223 8.51 1.44 30.99
N LYS A 224 7.39 2.17 30.96
CA LYS A 224 6.15 1.77 31.63
C LYS A 224 5.25 0.97 30.68
N TYR A 225 4.41 0.14 31.30
CA TYR A 225 3.44 -0.71 30.62
C TYR A 225 2.15 -0.81 31.43
N LEU A 226 1.13 -1.38 30.80
CA LEU A 226 -0.12 -1.77 31.44
C LEU A 226 -0.15 -3.30 31.61
N ASP A 227 -0.40 -3.79 32.82
CA ASP A 227 -0.66 -5.20 33.08
C ASP A 227 -2.11 -5.51 32.69
N ILE A 228 -2.35 -6.58 31.94
CA ILE A 228 -3.69 -6.99 31.49
C ILE A 228 -3.98 -8.47 31.81
N SER A 229 -3.27 -9.04 32.78
CA SER A 229 -3.42 -10.43 33.22
C SER A 229 -4.84 -10.79 33.70
N ALA A 230 -5.58 -9.81 34.20
CA ALA A 230 -6.98 -9.95 34.60
C ALA A 230 -7.95 -10.12 33.40
N VAL A 231 -7.59 -9.65 32.20
CA VAL A 231 -8.48 -9.57 31.04
C VAL A 231 -8.25 -10.74 30.09
N GLN A 232 -8.76 -11.90 30.49
CA GLN A 232 -8.48 -13.19 29.83
C GLN A 232 -9.53 -13.56 28.76
N GLY A 233 -10.71 -12.93 28.77
CA GLY A 233 -11.83 -13.30 27.90
C GLY A 233 -11.80 -12.63 26.53
N SER A 234 -12.76 -12.95 25.68
CA SER A 234 -12.91 -12.29 24.38
C SER A 234 -13.20 -10.79 24.55
N VAL A 235 -12.55 -9.96 23.73
CA VAL A 235 -12.80 -8.51 23.62
C VAL A 235 -13.69 -8.14 22.44
N ASP A 236 -14.29 -9.14 21.78
CA ASP A 236 -15.12 -8.93 20.59
C ASP A 236 -16.37 -8.11 20.90
N ASN A 237 -16.75 -7.30 19.93
CA ASN A 237 -17.92 -6.45 20.02
C ASN A 237 -18.40 -6.05 18.62
N THR A 238 -19.66 -5.67 18.51
CA THR A 238 -20.25 -5.25 17.22
C THR A 238 -20.09 -3.75 16.95
N ARG A 239 -19.34 -3.02 17.76
CA ARG A 239 -19.15 -1.56 17.58
C ARG A 239 -18.18 -1.30 16.42
N PRO A 240 -18.30 -0.17 15.71
CA PRO A 240 -17.29 0.27 14.75
C PRO A 240 -15.93 0.51 15.43
N LEU A 241 -14.86 0.44 14.64
CA LEU A 241 -13.55 1.00 15.01
C LEU A 241 -13.60 2.51 14.72
N ILE A 242 -13.26 3.32 15.72
CA ILE A 242 -13.35 4.77 15.62
C ILE A 242 -11.96 5.38 15.83
N PHE A 243 -11.60 6.34 14.98
CA PHE A 243 -10.41 7.18 15.13
C PHE A 243 -10.79 8.64 15.42
N GLY A 244 -9.98 9.30 16.25
CA GLY A 244 -10.03 10.75 16.45
C GLY A 244 -11.05 11.26 17.47
N TYR A 245 -11.91 10.39 18.00
CA TYR A 245 -12.95 10.76 18.97
C TYR A 245 -13.20 9.67 20.02
N LEU A 246 -13.28 10.08 21.30
CA LEU A 246 -13.66 9.23 22.44
C LEU A 246 -14.46 10.06 23.47
N TYR A 247 -15.74 9.76 23.71
CA TYR A 247 -16.53 10.36 24.81
C TYR A 247 -16.55 11.90 24.88
N GLY A 248 -16.59 12.57 23.74
CA GLY A 248 -16.54 14.03 23.70
C GLY A 248 -15.12 14.58 23.74
N TRP A 249 -14.11 13.74 23.98
CA TRP A 249 -12.70 14.07 23.72
C TRP A 249 -12.43 14.05 22.22
N LYS A 250 -11.87 15.15 21.74
CA LYS A 250 -11.75 15.42 20.30
C LYS A 250 -10.30 15.59 19.92
N THR A 251 -9.97 15.25 18.69
CA THR A 251 -8.63 15.46 18.16
C THR A 251 -8.55 16.85 17.52
N LYS A 252 -7.47 17.58 17.78
CA LYS A 252 -7.06 18.73 16.96
C LYS A 252 -5.69 18.44 16.38
N GLY A 253 -5.66 18.04 15.11
CA GLY A 253 -4.46 17.46 14.52
C GLY A 253 -4.73 16.73 13.22
N THR A 254 -3.70 16.07 12.69
CA THR A 254 -3.79 15.28 11.45
C THR A 254 -3.37 13.84 11.73
N LEU A 255 -4.17 12.88 11.28
CA LEU A 255 -3.92 11.43 11.35
C LEU A 255 -3.44 10.92 9.99
N ASP A 256 -2.54 9.94 9.99
CA ASP A 256 -1.94 9.36 8.80
C ASP A 256 -1.46 7.92 9.04
N GLU A 257 -1.51 7.05 8.03
CA GLU A 257 -0.88 5.72 8.04
C GLU A 257 -1.26 4.82 9.24
N TYR A 258 -2.53 4.85 9.67
CA TYR A 258 -3.04 4.03 10.77
C TYR A 258 -3.12 2.56 10.38
N ARG A 259 -2.74 1.67 11.30
CA ARG A 259 -2.73 0.23 11.07
C ARG A 259 -3.21 -0.56 12.27
N VAL A 260 -3.81 -1.72 12.00
CA VAL A 260 -4.14 -2.73 13.01
C VAL A 260 -3.56 -4.07 12.58
N TYR A 261 -2.89 -4.74 13.52
CA TYR A 261 -2.33 -6.08 13.36
C TYR A 261 -3.02 -7.06 14.30
N ASN A 262 -3.32 -8.27 13.83
CA ASN A 262 -3.82 -9.37 14.66
C ASN A 262 -2.70 -10.15 15.39
N LYS A 263 -1.57 -9.49 15.64
CA LYS A 263 -0.45 -10.00 16.43
C LYS A 263 0.15 -8.92 17.32
N ALA A 264 0.83 -9.32 18.38
CA ALA A 264 1.78 -8.45 19.05
C ALA A 264 3.02 -8.29 18.17
N LEU A 265 3.33 -7.06 17.78
CA LEU A 265 4.60 -6.75 17.12
C LEU A 265 5.73 -6.75 18.15
N ASP A 266 6.89 -7.28 17.78
CA ASP A 266 8.08 -7.18 18.61
C ASP A 266 8.82 -5.83 18.44
N ASP A 267 9.86 -5.62 19.24
CA ASP A 267 10.65 -4.38 19.23
C ASP A 267 11.27 -4.10 17.85
N PHE A 268 11.73 -5.15 17.16
CA PHE A 268 12.36 -5.03 15.84
C PHE A 268 11.32 -4.70 14.77
N GLU A 269 10.19 -5.41 14.76
CA GLU A 269 9.08 -5.20 13.84
C GLU A 269 8.53 -3.77 13.94
N THR A 270 8.39 -3.27 15.17
CA THR A 270 7.93 -1.90 15.44
C THR A 270 8.92 -0.85 14.92
N MET A 271 10.23 -1.06 15.12
CA MET A 271 11.28 -0.15 14.65
C MET A 271 11.47 -0.21 13.12
N LEU A 272 11.38 -1.40 12.52
CA LEU A 272 11.50 -1.59 11.08
C LEU A 272 10.44 -0.80 10.32
N TYR A 273 9.19 -0.78 10.80
CA TYR A 273 8.11 -0.01 10.18
C TYR A 273 8.39 1.48 10.11
N LEU A 274 8.96 2.03 11.18
CA LEU A 274 9.34 3.44 11.22
C LEU A 274 10.46 3.75 10.23
N CYS A 275 11.44 2.87 10.09
CA CYS A 275 12.52 3.05 9.14
C CYS A 275 12.02 2.97 7.69
N LEU A 276 11.13 2.04 7.36
CA LEU A 276 10.53 1.91 6.03
C LEU A 276 9.68 3.15 5.67
N ASN A 277 8.90 3.63 6.62
CA ASN A 277 8.09 4.83 6.43
C ASN A 277 8.96 6.10 6.37
N ASN A 278 10.02 6.23 7.17
CA ASN A 278 10.94 7.39 7.09
C ASN A 278 11.85 7.40 5.84
N GLN A 279 11.95 6.29 5.09
CA GLN A 279 12.59 6.27 3.77
C GLN A 279 11.67 6.84 2.68
N TRP A 280 10.39 7.04 2.99
CA TRP A 280 9.44 7.71 2.11
C TRP A 280 9.80 9.20 2.00
N LYS A 281 10.20 9.61 0.80
CA LYS A 281 10.30 11.01 0.43
C LYS A 281 9.12 11.33 -0.49
N PRO A 282 8.28 12.33 -0.17
CA PRO A 282 7.28 12.79 -1.12
C PRO A 282 7.95 13.18 -2.43
N TYR A 283 7.37 12.75 -3.55
CA TYR A 283 7.80 13.23 -4.86
C TYR A 283 7.31 14.67 -5.00
N TYR A 284 8.24 15.62 -4.96
CA TYR A 284 7.95 17.02 -5.30
C TYR A 284 8.31 17.23 -6.77
N PRO A 285 7.34 17.37 -7.70
CA PRO A 285 7.66 17.88 -9.02
C PRO A 285 8.25 19.28 -8.83
N LEU A 286 9.49 19.47 -9.31
CA LEU A 286 10.20 20.74 -9.26
C LEU A 286 9.33 21.84 -9.89
N GLY A 287 8.89 22.82 -9.09
CA GLY A 287 8.25 24.05 -9.58
C GLY A 287 6.77 24.26 -9.23
N SER A 288 6.11 23.37 -8.48
CA SER A 288 4.72 23.60 -8.05
C SER A 288 4.66 24.29 -6.68
N PRO A 289 4.00 25.45 -6.52
CA PRO A 289 3.85 26.11 -5.21
C PRO A 289 3.09 25.19 -4.25
N VAL A 290 3.66 24.97 -3.06
CA VAL A 290 3.18 24.12 -1.96
C VAL A 290 1.85 24.65 -1.41
N GLN A 291 0.74 24.36 -2.09
CA GLN A 291 -0.57 24.90 -1.71
C GLN A 291 -1.73 23.89 -1.76
N GLY A 292 -1.46 22.58 -1.71
CA GLY A 292 -2.51 21.57 -1.63
C GLY A 292 -2.03 20.16 -1.26
N CYS A 293 -2.99 19.27 -0.98
CA CYS A 293 -2.81 17.82 -0.91
C CYS A 293 -2.13 17.32 -2.19
N TYR A 294 -0.91 16.76 -2.09
CA TYR A 294 -0.21 16.24 -3.26
C TYR A 294 -0.56 14.78 -3.49
N ASN A 295 -1.06 14.48 -4.69
CA ASN A 295 -1.04 13.12 -5.19
C ASN A 295 0.42 12.77 -5.48
N ASN A 296 1.02 11.89 -4.67
CA ASN A 296 2.26 11.26 -5.10
C ASN A 296 2.04 10.38 -6.33
N ARG A 297 0.78 10.09 -6.72
CA ARG A 297 0.55 9.33 -7.93
C ARG A 297 0.84 10.16 -9.16
N ILE A 298 1.50 9.53 -10.12
CA ILE A 298 1.73 10.14 -11.43
C ILE A 298 0.36 10.51 -12.05
N PRO A 299 0.18 11.75 -12.54
CA PRO A 299 -1.09 12.18 -13.12
C PRO A 299 -1.58 11.26 -14.24
N GLY A 300 -2.89 11.16 -14.39
CA GLY A 300 -3.52 10.35 -15.43
C GLY A 300 -3.67 8.87 -15.09
N LEU A 301 -3.38 8.44 -13.86
CA LEU A 301 -3.72 7.10 -13.39
C LEU A 301 -5.24 6.91 -13.41
N ILE A 302 -5.72 5.91 -14.16
CA ILE A 302 -7.15 5.60 -14.34
C ILE A 302 -7.50 4.15 -14.01
N GLY A 303 -6.52 3.38 -13.52
CA GLY A 303 -6.69 2.01 -13.03
C GLY A 303 -5.42 1.56 -12.32
N HIS A 304 -5.54 0.99 -11.12
CA HIS A 304 -4.44 0.50 -10.31
C HIS A 304 -4.83 -0.74 -9.52
N TRP A 305 -4.52 -1.91 -10.08
CA TRP A 305 -4.78 -3.21 -9.45
C TRP A 305 -3.54 -3.68 -8.72
N ARG A 306 -3.49 -3.38 -7.42
CA ARG A 306 -2.42 -3.83 -6.52
C ARG A 306 -2.47 -5.35 -6.27
N MET A 307 -3.64 -5.97 -6.41
CA MET A 307 -3.84 -7.42 -6.23
C MET A 307 -3.46 -7.91 -4.82
N ASN A 308 -3.71 -7.08 -3.80
CA ASN A 308 -3.27 -7.30 -2.42
C ASN A 308 -4.24 -8.11 -1.56
N GLU A 309 -5.42 -8.43 -2.09
CA GLU A 309 -6.50 -9.13 -1.40
C GLU A 309 -6.03 -10.49 -0.89
N GLN A 310 -6.50 -10.89 0.28
CA GLN A 310 -5.98 -12.10 0.93
C GLN A 310 -6.64 -13.39 0.46
N THR A 311 -7.90 -13.28 0.05
CA THR A 311 -8.80 -14.37 -0.31
C THR A 311 -9.80 -13.90 -1.35
N GLY A 312 -10.47 -14.84 -2.01
CA GLY A 312 -11.53 -14.54 -2.98
C GLY A 312 -11.00 -14.10 -4.33
N ASP A 313 -11.95 -13.72 -5.18
CA ASP A 313 -11.74 -13.50 -6.61
C ASP A 313 -11.74 -12.01 -6.98
N GLU A 314 -12.12 -11.11 -6.07
CA GLU A 314 -12.10 -9.67 -6.33
C GLU A 314 -10.68 -9.17 -6.57
N VAL A 315 -10.48 -8.22 -7.48
CA VAL A 315 -9.21 -7.51 -7.71
C VAL A 315 -9.51 -6.02 -7.68
N ALA A 316 -9.26 -5.37 -6.55
CA ALA A 316 -9.70 -3.99 -6.33
C ALA A 316 -8.88 -2.98 -7.16
N ASP A 317 -9.55 -1.92 -7.62
CA ASP A 317 -8.93 -0.78 -8.28
C ASP A 317 -8.64 0.33 -7.26
N ASP A 318 -7.37 0.56 -6.95
CA ASP A 318 -6.92 1.60 -6.02
C ASP A 318 -6.88 2.98 -6.66
N SER A 319 -7.18 3.14 -7.96
CA SER A 319 -6.99 4.41 -8.68
C SER A 319 -7.97 5.53 -8.28
N GLY A 320 -9.07 5.19 -7.60
CA GLY A 320 -10.19 6.08 -7.28
C GLY A 320 -11.27 6.14 -8.37
N TYR A 321 -11.24 5.21 -9.34
CA TYR A 321 -12.24 5.06 -10.40
C TYR A 321 -13.09 3.79 -10.28
N GLU A 322 -12.91 3.00 -9.22
CA GLU A 322 -13.70 1.79 -8.93
C GLU A 322 -13.79 0.79 -10.09
N ASN A 323 -12.76 0.70 -10.95
CA ASN A 323 -12.73 -0.29 -12.04
C ASN A 323 -12.27 -1.66 -11.50
N HIS A 324 -12.96 -2.19 -10.49
CA HIS A 324 -12.60 -3.48 -9.90
C HIS A 324 -12.66 -4.60 -10.95
N GLY A 325 -11.72 -5.52 -10.84
CA GLY A 325 -11.69 -6.75 -11.62
C GLY A 325 -12.15 -7.96 -10.82
N SER A 326 -12.30 -9.08 -11.51
CA SER A 326 -12.48 -10.39 -10.91
C SER A 326 -11.50 -11.38 -11.54
N ALA A 327 -10.77 -12.10 -10.70
CA ALA A 327 -9.91 -13.22 -11.04
C ALA A 327 -10.77 -14.48 -11.21
N ALA A 328 -10.58 -15.18 -12.31
CA ALA A 328 -11.18 -16.49 -12.56
C ALA A 328 -10.04 -17.51 -12.69
N VAL A 329 -9.80 -18.27 -11.61
CA VAL A 329 -8.71 -19.25 -11.38
C VAL A 329 -7.43 -18.73 -10.68
N PRO A 330 -6.85 -17.56 -11.02
CA PRO A 330 -5.65 -17.08 -10.33
C PRO A 330 -5.90 -16.82 -8.86
N VAL A 331 -5.02 -17.33 -8.00
CA VAL A 331 -5.19 -17.26 -6.55
C VAL A 331 -4.32 -16.18 -5.92
N PRO A 332 -4.78 -15.53 -4.84
CA PRO A 332 -3.93 -14.65 -4.05
C PRO A 332 -2.67 -15.36 -3.54
N LYS A 333 -1.49 -14.80 -3.81
CA LYS A 333 -0.19 -15.34 -3.35
C LYS A 333 0.75 -14.23 -2.93
N LEU A 334 1.72 -14.52 -2.06
CA LEU A 334 2.81 -13.58 -1.76
C LEU A 334 3.53 -13.20 -3.06
N SER A 335 3.85 -11.91 -3.17
CA SER A 335 4.22 -11.28 -4.45
C SER A 335 5.32 -10.21 -4.27
N LYS A 336 5.54 -9.35 -5.27
CA LYS A 336 6.65 -8.38 -5.35
C LYS A 336 6.73 -7.45 -4.14
N PHE A 337 5.58 -6.95 -3.70
CA PHE A 337 5.50 -5.99 -2.59
C PHE A 337 4.75 -6.60 -1.42
N THR A 338 3.54 -7.10 -1.69
CA THR A 338 2.71 -7.65 -0.61
C THR A 338 2.03 -8.94 -1.05
N ARG A 339 1.06 -8.88 -1.96
CA ARG A 339 0.34 -10.00 -2.56
C ARG A 339 0.12 -9.69 -4.03
N GLY A 340 -0.24 -10.72 -4.77
CA GLY A 340 -0.49 -10.64 -6.19
C GLY A 340 -1.39 -11.78 -6.60
N ARG A 341 -1.67 -11.89 -7.89
CA ARG A 341 -2.44 -13.02 -8.44
C ARG A 341 -1.50 -14.01 -9.10
N HIS A 342 -1.50 -15.23 -8.59
CA HIS A 342 -0.70 -16.33 -9.11
C HIS A 342 -1.50 -17.17 -10.09
N PHE A 343 -0.95 -17.32 -11.29
CA PHE A 343 -1.49 -18.11 -12.38
C PHE A 343 -0.68 -19.40 -12.50
N ASP A 344 -1.36 -20.54 -12.41
CA ASP A 344 -0.77 -21.85 -12.73
C ASP A 344 -1.20 -22.30 -14.13
N SER A 345 -0.73 -21.57 -15.16
CA SER A 345 -0.97 -21.85 -16.57
C SER A 345 -2.44 -21.82 -17.03
N SER A 346 -3.33 -21.15 -16.30
CA SER A 346 -4.74 -20.99 -16.66
C SER A 346 -5.36 -19.78 -15.98
N GLY A 347 -6.57 -19.40 -16.43
CA GLY A 347 -7.33 -18.32 -15.84
C GLY A 347 -7.03 -16.93 -16.39
N LEU A 348 -7.76 -15.95 -15.88
CA LEU A 348 -7.65 -14.54 -16.25
C LEU A 348 -8.08 -13.64 -15.10
N ILE A 349 -7.70 -12.37 -15.17
CA ILE A 349 -8.38 -11.31 -14.41
C ILE A 349 -9.16 -10.47 -15.41
N SER A 350 -10.43 -10.22 -15.14
CA SER A 350 -11.32 -9.43 -15.99
C SER A 350 -11.81 -8.19 -15.27
N VAL A 351 -11.52 -7.04 -15.84
CA VAL A 351 -12.05 -5.74 -15.42
C VAL A 351 -13.17 -5.36 -16.40
N PRO A 352 -14.42 -5.15 -15.93
CA PRO A 352 -15.53 -4.72 -16.78
C PRO A 352 -15.20 -3.46 -17.58
N ASN A 353 -15.86 -3.31 -18.72
CA ASN A 353 -15.69 -2.11 -19.52
C ASN A 353 -16.17 -0.87 -18.75
N SER A 354 -15.38 0.20 -18.77
CA SER A 354 -15.69 1.50 -18.16
C SER A 354 -15.34 2.62 -19.14
N PRO A 355 -16.09 3.75 -19.18
CA PRO A 355 -15.78 4.88 -20.02
C PRO A 355 -14.35 5.41 -19.86
N VAL A 356 -13.79 5.40 -18.64
CA VAL A 356 -12.42 5.91 -18.40
C VAL A 356 -11.34 5.01 -19.01
N LEU A 357 -11.64 3.72 -19.24
CA LEU A 357 -10.75 2.78 -19.92
C LEU A 357 -10.87 2.86 -21.45
N ASN A 358 -11.81 3.66 -21.99
CA ASN A 358 -11.98 3.91 -23.42
C ASN A 358 -11.13 5.12 -23.83
N LEU A 359 -9.91 4.81 -24.26
CA LEU A 359 -8.81 5.76 -24.46
C LEU A 359 -8.93 6.60 -25.75
N GLY A 360 -9.92 6.33 -26.60
CA GLY A 360 -10.25 7.10 -27.79
C GLY A 360 -9.07 7.20 -28.74
N VAL A 361 -8.64 8.44 -29.01
CA VAL A 361 -7.47 8.79 -29.82
C VAL A 361 -6.25 9.19 -28.97
N SER A 362 -6.39 9.19 -27.64
CA SER A 362 -5.38 9.69 -26.71
C SER A 362 -4.22 8.71 -26.55
N SER A 363 -3.08 9.25 -26.13
CA SER A 363 -1.93 8.46 -25.68
C SER A 363 -2.23 7.79 -24.34
N PHE A 364 -1.62 6.65 -24.05
CA PHE A 364 -1.85 5.91 -22.81
C PHE A 364 -0.66 5.02 -22.45
N THR A 365 -0.61 4.54 -21.21
CA THR A 365 0.45 3.65 -20.73
C THR A 365 -0.13 2.51 -19.92
N VAL A 366 0.40 1.30 -20.12
CA VAL A 366 0.07 0.11 -19.32
C VAL A 366 1.34 -0.37 -18.65
N THR A 367 1.32 -0.57 -17.34
CA THR A 367 2.50 -0.98 -16.59
C THR A 367 2.16 -2.00 -15.51
N GLY A 368 3.12 -2.82 -15.09
CA GLY A 368 2.89 -3.81 -14.05
C GLY A 368 4.14 -4.61 -13.70
N TRP A 369 4.12 -5.23 -12.52
CA TRP A 369 5.14 -6.16 -12.08
C TRP A 369 4.68 -7.59 -12.36
N ILE A 370 5.59 -8.39 -12.92
CA ILE A 370 5.33 -9.79 -13.20
C ILE A 370 6.54 -10.65 -12.88
N LYS A 371 6.29 -11.84 -12.32
CA LYS A 371 7.27 -12.91 -12.21
C LYS A 371 6.80 -14.09 -13.06
N ILE A 372 7.46 -14.33 -14.19
CA ILE A 372 7.16 -15.44 -15.09
C ILE A 372 8.01 -16.65 -14.71
N LEU A 373 7.38 -17.81 -14.62
CA LEU A 373 8.03 -19.08 -14.23
C LEU A 373 8.29 -19.98 -15.43
N ASP A 374 7.51 -19.84 -16.50
CA ASP A 374 7.59 -20.71 -17.67
C ASP A 374 7.01 -19.98 -18.89
N VAL A 375 7.57 -20.28 -20.05
CA VAL A 375 7.24 -19.71 -21.36
C VAL A 375 7.10 -20.79 -22.44
N THR A 376 7.11 -22.07 -22.04
CA THR A 376 6.86 -23.20 -22.91
C THR A 376 5.47 -23.04 -23.54
N TYR A 377 5.37 -23.19 -24.87
CA TYR A 377 4.11 -23.05 -25.58
C TYR A 377 2.96 -23.83 -24.90
N PRO A 378 1.78 -23.23 -24.67
CA PRO A 378 1.31 -21.92 -25.13
C PRO A 378 1.43 -20.81 -24.05
N LEU A 379 2.50 -20.78 -23.27
CA LEU A 379 2.71 -19.75 -22.25
C LEU A 379 3.29 -18.46 -22.85
N THR A 380 3.03 -17.34 -22.18
CA THR A 380 3.51 -15.99 -22.57
C THR A 380 3.90 -15.18 -21.32
N THR A 381 4.35 -13.94 -21.53
CA THR A 381 4.81 -13.03 -20.47
C THR A 381 3.77 -11.97 -20.11
N PHE A 382 3.89 -10.74 -20.60
CA PHE A 382 3.09 -9.61 -20.16
C PHE A 382 1.75 -9.53 -20.91
N ALA A 383 0.88 -10.52 -20.69
CA ALA A 383 -0.42 -10.65 -21.37
C ALA A 383 -1.44 -9.63 -20.85
N VAL A 384 -1.80 -8.67 -21.70
CA VAL A 384 -2.85 -7.67 -21.43
C VAL A 384 -3.63 -7.36 -22.70
N GLN A 385 -4.96 -7.32 -22.63
CA GLN A 385 -5.79 -6.89 -23.76
C GLN A 385 -6.96 -6.01 -23.34
N LYS A 386 -7.22 -4.99 -24.16
CA LYS A 386 -8.53 -4.32 -24.27
C LYS A 386 -8.83 -4.17 -25.76
N GLY A 387 -9.20 -5.29 -26.36
CA GLY A 387 -9.36 -5.46 -27.81
C GLY A 387 -9.63 -6.92 -28.13
N TYR A 388 -9.69 -7.25 -29.42
CA TYR A 388 -9.81 -8.63 -29.89
C TYR A 388 -9.42 -8.71 -31.36
N GLY A 389 -8.44 -9.54 -31.69
CA GLY A 389 -8.25 -10.12 -33.01
C GLY A 389 -7.02 -9.60 -33.69
N CYS A 390 -6.03 -9.11 -32.95
CA CYS A 390 -4.79 -8.61 -33.54
C CYS A 390 -3.97 -9.66 -34.30
N TYR A 391 -4.18 -10.96 -34.04
CA TYR A 391 -3.57 -12.05 -34.82
C TYR A 391 -4.48 -12.62 -35.91
N PHE A 392 -5.72 -12.14 -36.03
CA PHE A 392 -6.63 -12.62 -37.05
C PHE A 392 -6.10 -12.29 -38.43
N ALA A 393 -6.25 -13.22 -39.37
CA ALA A 393 -6.05 -12.94 -40.78
C ALA A 393 -6.99 -11.79 -41.21
N PRO A 394 -6.61 -10.96 -42.20
CA PRO A 394 -7.38 -9.77 -42.59
C PRO A 394 -8.86 -10.02 -42.90
N ASP A 395 -9.19 -11.21 -43.39
CA ASP A 395 -10.52 -11.66 -43.79
C ASP A 395 -11.30 -12.38 -42.67
N ARG A 396 -10.66 -12.71 -41.55
CA ARG A 396 -11.33 -13.43 -40.44
C ARG A 396 -12.26 -12.47 -39.67
N PRO A 397 -13.58 -12.75 -39.63
CA PRO A 397 -14.54 -11.87 -38.97
C PRO A 397 -14.37 -11.90 -37.44
N GLY A 398 -14.91 -10.86 -36.78
CA GLY A 398 -14.99 -10.78 -35.32
C GLY A 398 -13.92 -9.93 -34.65
N ALA A 399 -12.94 -9.44 -35.41
CA ALA A 399 -11.98 -8.44 -34.96
C ALA A 399 -12.67 -7.19 -34.39
N LYS A 400 -12.09 -6.61 -33.33
CA LYS A 400 -12.52 -5.38 -32.66
C LYS A 400 -11.33 -4.42 -32.58
N ALA A 401 -11.64 -3.12 -32.60
CA ALA A 401 -10.68 -2.08 -32.25
C ALA A 401 -10.16 -2.28 -30.82
N GLY A 402 -8.98 -1.77 -30.52
CA GLY A 402 -8.33 -1.92 -29.23
C GLY A 402 -6.84 -2.16 -29.33
N TRP A 403 -6.29 -2.73 -28.26
CA TRP A 403 -4.86 -3.03 -28.14
C TRP A 403 -4.65 -4.35 -27.38
N GLU A 404 -3.54 -5.01 -27.72
CA GLU A 404 -3.15 -6.33 -27.21
C GLU A 404 -1.63 -6.34 -27.00
N ILE A 405 -1.18 -6.87 -25.85
CA ILE A 405 0.23 -6.95 -25.45
C ILE A 405 0.52 -8.39 -25.02
N GLY A 406 1.67 -8.92 -25.42
CA GLY A 406 2.14 -10.25 -25.00
C GLY A 406 1.50 -11.40 -25.77
N HIS A 407 1.18 -11.21 -27.05
CA HIS A 407 0.64 -12.28 -27.89
C HIS A 407 1.71 -13.31 -28.24
N GLY A 408 1.79 -14.37 -27.43
CA GLY A 408 2.76 -15.47 -27.58
C GLY A 408 4.16 -15.15 -27.09
N TYR A 409 4.89 -16.20 -26.74
CA TYR A 409 6.29 -16.07 -26.33
C TYR A 409 7.18 -15.71 -27.53
N ASN A 410 8.01 -14.68 -27.35
CA ASN A 410 9.13 -14.36 -28.22
C ASN A 410 10.38 -14.20 -27.36
N ALA A 411 11.40 -15.02 -27.59
CA ALA A 411 12.63 -15.00 -26.80
C ALA A 411 13.35 -13.64 -26.80
N LYS A 412 13.14 -12.85 -27.86
CA LYS A 412 13.81 -11.57 -28.11
C LYS A 412 12.94 -10.34 -27.95
N GLY A 413 11.66 -10.47 -27.62
CA GLY A 413 10.77 -9.31 -27.64
C GLY A 413 9.41 -9.50 -26.99
N LEU A 414 8.59 -8.46 -27.10
CA LEU A 414 7.20 -8.44 -26.68
C LEU A 414 6.32 -8.09 -27.87
N ASP A 415 5.36 -8.95 -28.20
CA ASP A 415 4.39 -8.70 -29.26
C ASP A 415 3.39 -7.64 -28.78
N VAL A 416 3.27 -6.54 -29.53
CA VAL A 416 2.34 -5.45 -29.26
C VAL A 416 1.55 -5.14 -30.51
N CYS A 417 0.24 -4.96 -30.35
CA CYS A 417 -0.68 -4.60 -31.41
C CYS A 417 -1.64 -3.50 -30.97
N ILE A 418 -2.01 -2.65 -31.92
CA ILE A 418 -3.09 -1.66 -31.79
C ILE A 418 -3.89 -1.59 -33.09
N ARG A 419 -5.22 -1.46 -32.97
CA ARG A 419 -6.17 -1.34 -34.07
C ARG A 419 -7.23 -0.29 -33.77
N ASP A 420 -7.52 0.59 -34.72
CA ASP A 420 -8.62 1.55 -34.61
C ASP A 420 -9.95 1.02 -35.20
N LYS A 421 -11.02 1.82 -35.05
CA LYS A 421 -12.37 1.49 -35.55
C LYS A 421 -12.46 1.46 -37.08
N GLU A 422 -11.53 2.09 -37.78
CA GLU A 422 -11.39 1.99 -39.24
C GLU A 422 -10.55 0.77 -39.67
N PHE A 423 -10.23 -0.12 -38.72
CA PHE A 423 -9.47 -1.35 -38.93
C PHE A 423 -8.03 -1.15 -39.42
N ARG A 424 -7.49 0.08 -39.29
CA ARG A 424 -6.07 0.31 -39.46
C ARG A 424 -5.36 -0.32 -38.28
N MET A 425 -4.40 -1.19 -38.56
CA MET A 425 -3.75 -2.01 -37.55
C MET A 425 -2.24 -1.98 -37.74
N THR A 426 -1.53 -1.99 -36.62
CA THR A 426 -0.09 -2.21 -36.61
C THR A 426 0.26 -3.16 -35.48
N ARG A 427 1.14 -4.12 -35.78
CA ARG A 427 1.59 -5.16 -34.85
C ARG A 427 3.06 -5.46 -35.10
N LYS A 428 3.83 -5.61 -34.02
CA LYS A 428 5.24 -5.98 -34.10
C LYS A 428 5.71 -6.58 -32.78
N ASN A 429 6.74 -7.43 -32.87
CA ASN A 429 7.58 -7.74 -31.71
C ASN A 429 8.54 -6.55 -31.46
N ILE A 430 8.34 -5.84 -30.36
CA ILE A 430 9.31 -4.85 -29.89
C ILE A 430 10.47 -5.63 -29.29
N GLU A 431 11.63 -5.60 -29.96
CA GLU A 431 12.81 -6.34 -29.51
C GLU A 431 13.40 -5.74 -28.24
N PHE A 432 13.88 -6.60 -27.36
CA PHE A 432 14.55 -6.24 -26.12
C PHE A 432 16.01 -5.94 -26.40
N ASP A 433 16.59 -5.04 -25.62
CA ASP A 433 18.03 -4.87 -25.58
C ASP A 433 18.69 -6.15 -25.04
N ASP A 434 19.96 -6.39 -25.36
CA ASP A 434 20.66 -7.65 -25.04
C ASP A 434 20.64 -7.99 -23.54
N ASP A 435 20.69 -6.99 -22.66
CA ASP A 435 20.64 -7.17 -21.20
C ASP A 435 19.28 -7.67 -20.68
N PHE A 436 18.22 -7.62 -21.50
CA PHE A 436 16.84 -7.88 -21.09
C PHE A 436 16.16 -9.03 -21.84
N GLN A 437 16.90 -9.85 -22.59
CA GLN A 437 16.34 -11.01 -23.29
C GLN A 437 15.55 -11.93 -22.34
N GLN A 438 14.43 -12.50 -22.79
CA GLN A 438 13.43 -13.11 -21.89
C GLN A 438 13.96 -14.24 -21.01
N HIS A 439 14.92 -15.02 -21.49
CA HIS A 439 15.51 -16.11 -20.72
C HIS A 439 16.28 -15.63 -19.47
N HIS A 440 16.79 -14.39 -19.46
CA HIS A 440 17.39 -13.77 -18.28
C HIS A 440 16.35 -13.28 -17.25
N LEU A 441 15.10 -13.15 -17.67
CA LEU A 441 14.00 -12.55 -16.90
C LEU A 441 13.12 -13.60 -16.20
N LEU A 442 13.25 -14.88 -16.54
CA LEU A 442 12.53 -15.98 -15.89
C LEU A 442 12.89 -16.05 -14.40
N ASP A 443 11.91 -16.41 -13.59
CA ASP A 443 11.98 -16.50 -12.12
C ASP A 443 12.34 -15.21 -11.40
N GLN A 444 12.38 -14.08 -12.11
CA GLN A 444 12.67 -12.77 -11.56
C GLN A 444 11.43 -11.87 -11.62
N TRP A 445 11.38 -10.92 -10.70
CA TRP A 445 10.40 -9.85 -10.79
C TRP A 445 10.84 -8.82 -11.83
N VAL A 446 9.97 -8.57 -12.79
CA VAL A 446 10.20 -7.63 -13.88
C VAL A 446 9.08 -6.62 -13.93
N HIS A 447 9.44 -5.35 -14.02
CA HIS A 447 8.51 -4.27 -14.28
C HIS A 447 8.47 -3.97 -15.78
N TYR A 448 7.32 -4.18 -16.41
CA TYR A 448 7.08 -3.77 -17.79
C TYR A 448 6.26 -2.49 -17.80
N ALA A 449 6.64 -1.53 -18.64
CA ALA A 449 5.78 -0.41 -19.03
C ALA A 449 5.71 -0.30 -20.55
N VAL A 450 4.51 -0.27 -21.11
CA VAL A 450 4.23 -0.13 -22.54
C VAL A 450 3.53 1.20 -22.76
N VAL A 451 4.24 2.15 -23.37
CA VAL A 451 3.82 3.54 -23.54
C VAL A 451 3.36 3.75 -24.98
N PHE A 452 2.05 3.91 -25.19
CA PHE A 452 1.45 4.23 -26.48
C PHE A 452 1.40 5.75 -26.66
N ASP A 453 2.45 6.33 -27.24
CA ASP A 453 2.48 7.74 -27.62
C ASP A 453 1.80 7.92 -28.98
N ARG A 454 0.49 8.20 -28.92
CA ARG A 454 -0.37 8.33 -30.08
C ARG A 454 -0.51 9.76 -30.57
N GLN A 455 0.06 10.74 -29.88
CA GLN A 455 -0.14 12.15 -30.19
C GLN A 455 1.15 12.82 -30.63
N GLN A 456 2.27 12.62 -29.91
CA GLN A 456 3.52 13.31 -30.20
C GLN A 456 4.38 12.50 -31.16
N GLN A 457 4.78 11.29 -30.78
CA GLN A 457 5.75 10.52 -31.56
C GLN A 457 5.13 9.46 -32.47
N LYS A 458 3.84 9.14 -32.29
CA LYS A 458 3.13 8.07 -33.02
C LYS A 458 3.87 6.73 -32.93
N LYS A 459 4.35 6.40 -31.72
CA LYS A 459 5.15 5.20 -31.43
C LYS A 459 4.66 4.52 -30.15
N VAL A 460 4.92 3.21 -30.05
CA VAL A 460 4.86 2.48 -28.78
C VAL A 460 6.28 2.21 -28.30
N PHE A 461 6.57 2.65 -27.08
CA PHE A 461 7.83 2.38 -26.39
C PHE A 461 7.65 1.29 -25.33
N LEU A 462 8.69 0.50 -25.14
CA LEU A 462 8.78 -0.51 -24.11
C LEU A 462 9.84 -0.12 -23.09
N TYR A 463 9.53 -0.28 -21.82
CA TYR A 463 10.47 -0.15 -20.72
C TYR A 463 10.48 -1.44 -19.92
N ILE A 464 11.68 -1.88 -19.54
CA ILE A 464 11.91 -3.05 -18.68
C ILE A 464 12.73 -2.58 -17.49
N ASN A 465 12.22 -2.77 -16.27
CA ASN A 465 12.85 -2.35 -15.03
C ASN A 465 13.27 -0.86 -15.04
N GLY A 466 12.41 0.00 -15.60
CA GLY A 466 12.65 1.44 -15.72
C GLY A 466 13.59 1.86 -16.86
N LYS A 467 14.20 0.92 -17.59
CA LYS A 467 15.05 1.22 -18.76
C LYS A 467 14.24 1.14 -20.05
N LYS A 468 14.21 2.23 -20.81
CA LYS A 468 13.65 2.27 -22.17
C LYS A 468 14.44 1.35 -23.10
N GLN A 469 13.75 0.49 -23.84
CA GLN A 469 14.36 -0.37 -24.85
C GLN A 469 14.65 0.44 -26.12
N SER A 470 15.68 0.05 -26.87
CA SER A 470 16.14 0.77 -28.06
C SER A 470 15.18 0.64 -29.26
N LYS A 471 14.40 -0.45 -29.33
CA LYS A 471 13.40 -0.67 -30.38
C LYS A 471 12.03 -0.16 -29.95
N TYR A 472 11.22 0.14 -30.96
CA TYR A 472 9.85 0.63 -30.81
C TYR A 472 8.95 0.07 -31.91
N LEU A 473 7.64 0.27 -31.73
CA LEU A 473 6.63 0.05 -32.75
C LEU A 473 6.15 1.39 -33.30
N ASP A 474 6.19 1.57 -34.62
CA ASP A 474 5.56 2.72 -35.28
C ASP A 474 4.05 2.48 -35.36
N ILE A 475 3.23 3.46 -34.98
CA ILE A 475 1.76 3.37 -35.00
C ILE A 475 1.13 4.54 -35.75
N SER A 476 1.89 5.22 -36.63
CA SER A 476 1.42 6.35 -37.44
C SER A 476 0.21 6.03 -38.32
N ALA A 477 0.05 4.76 -38.71
CA ALA A 477 -1.09 4.28 -39.48
C ALA A 477 -2.40 4.23 -38.66
N VAL A 478 -2.34 4.16 -37.34
CA VAL A 478 -3.52 3.96 -36.47
C VAL A 478 -3.94 5.31 -35.88
N GLN A 479 -4.86 5.98 -36.57
CA GLN A 479 -5.22 7.38 -36.29
C GLN A 479 -6.56 7.52 -35.58
N GLY A 480 -7.44 6.54 -35.71
CA GLY A 480 -8.81 6.61 -35.19
C GLY A 480 -8.96 6.14 -33.76
N SER A 481 -10.21 6.10 -33.28
CA SER A 481 -10.51 5.65 -31.91
C SER A 481 -10.20 4.16 -31.74
N VAL A 482 -9.60 3.79 -30.60
CA VAL A 482 -9.37 2.39 -30.20
C VAL A 482 -10.44 1.87 -29.23
N ASP A 483 -11.51 2.64 -29.03
CA ASP A 483 -12.56 2.30 -28.07
C ASP A 483 -13.30 1.04 -28.45
N ASN A 484 -13.67 0.29 -27.43
CA ASN A 484 -14.44 -0.93 -27.57
C ASN A 484 -15.15 -1.25 -26.25
N THR A 485 -16.21 -2.06 -26.32
CA THR A 485 -16.98 -2.46 -25.13
C THR A 485 -16.43 -3.69 -24.43
N ARG A 486 -15.24 -4.18 -24.80
CA ARG A 486 -14.66 -5.38 -24.20
C ARG A 486 -14.07 -5.08 -22.82
N PRO A 487 -14.09 -6.07 -21.91
CA PRO A 487 -13.35 -5.97 -20.66
C PRO A 487 -11.84 -5.81 -20.92
N LEU A 488 -11.16 -5.16 -19.97
CA LEU A 488 -9.70 -5.22 -19.87
C LEU A 488 -9.34 -6.55 -19.19
N ILE A 489 -8.46 -7.33 -19.83
CA ILE A 489 -8.08 -8.67 -19.38
C ILE A 489 -6.59 -8.71 -19.07
N PHE A 490 -6.22 -9.30 -17.92
CA PHE A 490 -4.83 -9.61 -17.56
C PHE A 490 -4.59 -11.12 -17.53
N GLY A 491 -3.39 -11.52 -17.94
CA GLY A 491 -2.86 -12.87 -17.77
C GLY A 491 -3.31 -13.91 -18.81
N TYR A 492 -4.23 -13.55 -19.70
CA TYR A 492 -4.73 -14.43 -20.77
C TYR A 492 -5.00 -13.67 -22.06
N LEU A 493 -4.60 -14.26 -23.18
CA LEU A 493 -4.80 -13.69 -24.50
C LEU A 493 -4.89 -14.81 -25.53
N TYR A 494 -6.08 -15.13 -26.05
CA TYR A 494 -6.22 -16.06 -27.18
C TYR A 494 -5.59 -17.44 -27.03
N GLY A 495 -5.76 -18.07 -25.87
CA GLY A 495 -5.17 -19.37 -25.58
C GLY A 495 -3.71 -19.27 -25.12
N TRP A 496 -3.07 -18.11 -25.25
CA TRP A 496 -1.84 -17.79 -24.55
C TRP A 496 -2.13 -17.55 -23.08
N LYS A 497 -1.37 -18.23 -22.23
CA LYS A 497 -1.63 -18.28 -20.79
C LYS A 497 -0.40 -17.80 -20.03
N THR A 498 -0.62 -17.32 -18.82
CA THR A 498 0.46 -16.94 -17.92
C THR A 498 0.74 -18.06 -16.94
N LYS A 499 2.01 -18.38 -16.72
CA LYS A 499 2.45 -19.16 -15.55
C LYS A 499 3.41 -18.32 -14.74
N GLY A 500 2.91 -17.75 -13.64
CA GLY A 500 3.59 -16.66 -12.96
C GLY A 500 2.74 -15.94 -11.93
N THR A 501 3.23 -14.82 -11.43
CA THR A 501 2.51 -13.95 -10.49
C THR A 501 2.50 -12.52 -11.01
N LEU A 502 1.32 -11.88 -11.00
CA LEU A 502 1.09 -10.49 -11.40
C LEU A 502 0.90 -9.62 -10.15
N ASP A 503 1.38 -8.38 -10.20
CA ASP A 503 1.33 -7.41 -9.09
C ASP A 503 1.35 -5.96 -9.63
N GLU A 504 0.74 -5.02 -8.93
CA GLU A 504 0.83 -3.57 -9.21
C GLU A 504 0.54 -3.17 -10.68
N TYR A 505 -0.48 -3.75 -11.30
CA TYR A 505 -0.86 -3.38 -12.68
C TYR A 505 -1.53 -2.00 -12.68
N ARG A 506 -1.13 -1.14 -13.62
CA ARG A 506 -1.67 0.22 -13.76
C ARG A 506 -1.97 0.57 -15.21
N VAL A 507 -2.97 1.42 -15.40
CA VAL A 507 -3.28 2.08 -16.67
C VAL A 507 -3.28 3.59 -16.46
N TYR A 508 -2.57 4.30 -17.33
CA TYR A 508 -2.56 5.76 -17.37
C TYR A 508 -3.17 6.25 -18.69
N ASN A 509 -3.99 7.30 -18.64
CA ASN A 509 -4.56 7.96 -19.81
C ASN A 509 -3.60 8.97 -20.48
N LYS A 510 -2.29 8.77 -20.30
CA LYS A 510 -1.22 9.55 -20.93
C LYS A 510 -0.05 8.66 -21.33
N ALA A 511 0.76 9.14 -22.27
CA ALA A 511 2.10 8.59 -22.48
C ALA A 511 2.98 9.05 -21.31
N LEU A 512 3.50 8.10 -20.53
CA LEU A 512 4.47 8.38 -19.48
C LEU A 512 5.85 8.66 -20.09
N ASP A 513 6.57 9.61 -19.53
CA ASP A 513 7.96 9.88 -19.91
C ASP A 513 8.97 8.97 -19.16
N ASP A 514 10.25 9.08 -19.54
CA ASP A 514 11.33 8.27 -18.95
C ASP A 514 11.45 8.47 -17.43
N PHE A 515 11.19 9.69 -16.95
CA PHE A 515 11.26 10.02 -15.53
C PHE A 515 10.10 9.41 -14.76
N GLU A 516 8.88 9.51 -15.30
CA GLU A 516 7.66 8.96 -14.72
C GLU A 516 7.74 7.43 -14.63
N VAL A 517 8.12 6.75 -15.72
CA VAL A 517 8.31 5.29 -15.70
C VAL A 517 9.41 4.88 -14.71
N GLY A 518 10.52 5.63 -14.67
CA GLY A 518 11.61 5.39 -13.73
C GLY A 518 11.18 5.57 -12.26
N THR A 519 10.23 6.46 -12.00
CA THR A 519 9.69 6.71 -10.65
C THR A 519 8.78 5.58 -10.20
N ILE A 520 7.84 5.16 -11.05
CA ILE A 520 6.94 4.02 -10.76
C ILE A 520 7.74 2.74 -10.50
N PHE A 521 8.79 2.49 -11.29
CA PHE A 521 9.67 1.33 -11.09
C PHE A 521 10.37 1.36 -9.72
N LYS A 522 10.84 2.53 -9.28
CA LYS A 522 11.54 2.66 -7.99
C LYS A 522 10.59 2.68 -6.80
N ASN A 523 9.36 3.15 -6.98
CA ASN A 523 8.39 3.29 -5.91
C ASN A 523 6.97 2.96 -6.37
N HIS A 524 6.48 1.79 -5.98
CA HIS A 524 5.10 1.34 -6.24
C HIS A 524 3.99 2.14 -5.53
N LEU A 525 4.34 3.12 -4.69
CA LEU A 525 3.36 3.98 -4.02
C LEU A 525 3.12 5.31 -4.76
N VAL A 526 3.76 5.49 -5.93
CA VAL A 526 3.67 6.62 -6.87
C VAL A 526 2.91 6.18 -8.12
#